data_AF-A0A971H4X0-F1
#
_entry.id   AF-A0A971H4X0-F1
#
_cell.length_a   1.000
_cell.length_b   1.000
_cell.length_c   1.000
_cell.angle_alpha   90.00
_cell.angle_beta   90.00
_cell.angle_gamma   90.00
#
_symmetry.space_group_name_H-M   'P 1'
#
loop_
_entity.id
_entity.type
_entity.pdbx_description
1 polymer ?
#
loop_
_entity_poly.entity_id
_entity_poly.type
_entity_poly.pdbx_seq_one_letter_code
_entity_poly.pdbx_strand_id
1 'polypeptide(L)'
;MRPKSKIHEQWWDYTTLDREILEDAARLTVRDIEALERPGFSVRIYDTREAFFAAEALEYVKAWKQATSSNPVGVCGPIGPTEQLPIVAQMVNDLDVSLKHCHFWGMDEWVVDGASVGIDNPLSFAKADMDLCFSRIRPELRMPK
;
A
#
# COMPACT_ATOMS: atom_id res chain seq x y z
N MET A 1 33.24 11.46 -4.40
CA MET A 1 32.13 12.45 -4.43
C MET A 1 30.92 11.72 -5.00
N ARG A 2 29.75 11.80 -4.35
CA ARG A 2 28.53 11.10 -4.80
C ARG A 2 28.10 11.60 -6.20
N PRO A 3 27.62 10.75 -7.11
CA PRO A 3 27.01 11.20 -8.36
C PRO A 3 25.85 12.18 -8.11
N LYS A 4 25.68 13.17 -9.00
CA LYS A 4 24.50 14.05 -8.98
C LYS A 4 23.28 13.30 -9.47
N SER A 5 22.12 13.62 -8.89
CA SER A 5 20.84 13.07 -9.32
C SER A 5 20.55 13.49 -10.77
N LYS A 6 19.99 12.56 -11.55
CA LYS A 6 19.48 12.82 -12.91
C LYS A 6 18.05 13.37 -12.92
N ILE A 7 17.33 13.28 -11.79
CA ILE A 7 15.95 13.79 -11.66
C ILE A 7 15.98 15.25 -11.22
N HIS A 8 16.73 15.55 -10.16
CA HIS A 8 16.90 16.90 -9.64
C HIS A 8 18.18 17.02 -8.81
N GLU A 9 19.06 18.00 -9.09
CA GLU A 9 20.43 18.03 -8.54
C GLU A 9 20.53 18.00 -7.01
N GLN A 10 19.51 18.51 -6.30
CA GLN A 10 19.47 18.55 -4.83
C GLN A 10 18.94 17.26 -4.20
N TRP A 11 18.43 16.31 -4.98
CA TRP A 11 17.78 15.11 -4.45
C TRP A 11 18.79 13.99 -4.17
N TRP A 12 18.38 13.08 -3.30
CA TRP A 12 19.03 11.80 -3.09
C TRP A 12 18.10 10.69 -3.63
N ASP A 13 18.38 10.22 -4.84
CA ASP A 13 17.62 9.14 -5.49
C ASP A 13 18.54 7.99 -5.95
N TYR A 14 17.94 6.97 -6.57
CA TYR A 14 18.68 5.78 -7.03
C TYR A 14 19.81 6.09 -8.01
N THR A 15 19.75 7.19 -8.76
CA THR A 15 20.80 7.62 -9.71
C THR A 15 22.03 8.20 -9.02
N THR A 16 21.92 8.49 -7.72
CA THR A 16 23.03 8.97 -6.89
C THR A 16 23.75 7.87 -6.11
N LEU A 17 23.29 6.62 -6.22
CA LEU A 17 23.94 5.48 -5.58
C LEU A 17 25.28 5.16 -6.26
N ASP A 18 26.16 4.46 -5.53
CA ASP A 18 27.39 3.95 -6.10
C ASP A 18 27.08 3.05 -7.30
N ARG A 19 27.87 3.18 -8.36
CA ARG A 19 27.69 2.40 -9.57
C ARG A 19 27.85 0.90 -9.28
N GLU A 20 28.74 0.51 -8.37
CA GLU A 20 28.92 -0.90 -8.00
C GLU A 20 27.63 -1.48 -7.39
N ILE A 21 26.96 -0.73 -6.50
CA ILE A 21 25.68 -1.13 -5.90
C ILE A 21 24.60 -1.30 -6.97
N LEU A 22 24.54 -0.38 -7.93
CA LEU A 22 23.56 -0.47 -9.03
C LEU A 22 23.82 -1.70 -9.91
N GLU A 23 25.09 -1.98 -10.21
CA GLU A 23 25.49 -3.12 -11.01
C GLU A 23 25.26 -4.45 -10.26
N ASP A 24 25.49 -4.50 -8.95
CA ASP A 24 25.15 -5.64 -8.09
C ASP A 24 23.64 -5.90 -8.06
N ALA A 25 22.85 -4.86 -7.79
CA ALA A 25 21.40 -4.96 -7.76
C ALA A 25 20.83 -5.43 -9.11
N ALA A 26 21.39 -4.95 -10.22
CA ALA A 26 20.98 -5.34 -11.57
C ALA A 26 21.33 -6.81 -11.90
N ARG A 27 22.27 -7.44 -11.19
CA ARG A 27 22.62 -8.85 -11.35
C ARG A 27 21.76 -9.80 -10.51
N LEU A 28 20.95 -9.27 -9.59
CA LEU A 28 20.10 -10.10 -8.72
C LEU A 28 19.14 -10.95 -9.57
N THR A 29 19.11 -12.24 -9.25
CA THR A 29 18.11 -13.18 -9.75
C THR A 29 16.93 -13.28 -8.78
N VAL A 30 15.85 -13.92 -9.22
CA VAL A 30 14.70 -14.21 -8.35
C VAL A 30 15.12 -14.99 -7.09
N ARG A 31 16.06 -15.94 -7.23
CA ARG A 31 16.60 -16.70 -6.10
C ARG A 31 17.38 -15.83 -5.12
N ASP A 32 18.10 -14.84 -5.62
CA ASP A 32 18.83 -13.90 -4.76
C ASP A 32 17.86 -13.04 -3.97
N ILE A 33 16.74 -12.62 -4.57
CA ILE A 33 15.66 -11.89 -3.88
C ILE A 33 15.01 -12.75 -2.80
N GLU A 34 14.70 -14.02 -3.10
CA GLU A 34 14.18 -14.98 -2.11
C GLU A 34 15.12 -15.15 -0.92
N ALA A 35 16.44 -15.21 -1.19
CA ALA A 35 17.45 -15.35 -0.15
C ALA A 35 17.59 -14.11 0.78
N LEU A 36 16.94 -12.98 0.45
CA LEU A 36 16.88 -11.82 1.35
C LEU A 36 15.89 -12.01 2.52
N GLU A 37 15.03 -13.02 2.46
CA GLU A 37 14.14 -13.39 3.57
C GLU A 37 14.95 -13.69 4.84
N ARG A 38 14.47 -13.16 5.97
CA ARG A 38 15.13 -13.24 7.28
C ARG A 38 14.12 -13.04 8.41
N PRO A 39 14.42 -13.39 9.68
CA PRO A 39 13.49 -13.16 10.79
C PRO A 39 12.98 -11.70 10.82
N GLY A 40 11.66 -11.53 10.74
CA GLY A 40 11.00 -10.21 10.68
C GLY A 40 10.84 -9.61 9.28
N PHE A 41 11.29 -10.30 8.22
CA PHE A 41 11.16 -9.85 6.83
C PHE A 41 10.93 -11.06 5.90
N SER A 42 9.71 -11.22 5.40
CA SER A 42 9.35 -12.29 4.47
C SER A 42 9.33 -11.82 3.02
N VAL A 43 9.75 -12.67 2.10
CA VAL A 43 9.68 -12.43 0.66
C VAL A 43 8.60 -13.35 0.09
N ARG A 44 7.59 -12.77 -0.56
CA ARG A 44 6.51 -13.51 -1.23
C ARG A 44 6.50 -13.15 -2.71
N ILE A 45 6.73 -14.14 -3.57
CA ILE A 45 6.74 -13.97 -5.01
C ILE A 45 5.48 -14.62 -5.58
N TYR A 46 4.85 -13.92 -6.51
CA TYR A 46 3.63 -14.35 -7.19
C TYR A 46 3.90 -14.34 -8.69
N ASP A 47 3.54 -15.43 -9.37
CA ASP A 47 3.77 -15.58 -10.82
C ASP A 47 2.85 -14.70 -11.68
N THR A 48 1.73 -14.25 -11.11
CA THR A 48 0.74 -13.42 -11.80
C THR A 48 0.41 -12.18 -11.00
N ARG A 49 0.10 -11.11 -11.72
CA ARG A 49 -0.34 -9.83 -11.15
C ARG A 49 -1.63 -10.00 -10.36
N GLU A 50 -2.55 -10.84 -10.85
CA GLU A 50 -3.82 -11.13 -10.21
C GLU A 50 -3.63 -11.82 -8.85
N ALA A 51 -2.72 -12.80 -8.78
CA ALA A 51 -2.37 -13.45 -7.52
C ALA A 51 -1.70 -12.47 -6.53
N PHE A 52 -0.84 -11.57 -7.04
CA PHE A 52 -0.21 -10.54 -6.22
C PHE A 52 -1.24 -9.61 -5.57
N PHE A 53 -2.15 -9.03 -6.36
CA PHE A 53 -3.17 -8.12 -5.81
C PHE A 53 -4.22 -8.81 -4.96
N ALA A 54 -4.57 -10.07 -5.27
CA ALA A 54 -5.43 -10.86 -4.40
C ALA A 54 -4.76 -11.14 -3.05
N ALA A 55 -3.45 -11.40 -3.04
CA ALA A 55 -2.71 -11.60 -1.80
C ALA A 55 -2.60 -10.30 -0.98
N GLU A 56 -2.34 -9.17 -1.62
CA GLU A 56 -2.33 -7.87 -0.95
C GLU A 56 -3.70 -7.55 -0.34
N ALA A 57 -4.78 -7.74 -1.08
CA ALA A 57 -6.14 -7.57 -0.56
C ALA A 57 -6.42 -8.50 0.63
N LEU A 58 -5.91 -9.72 0.59
CA LEU A 58 -6.06 -10.67 1.68
C LEU A 58 -5.30 -10.23 2.95
N GLU A 59 -4.17 -9.52 2.84
CA GLU A 59 -3.46 -8.96 4.00
C GLU A 59 -4.31 -7.90 4.72
N TYR A 60 -5.02 -7.04 3.98
CA TYR A 60 -6.00 -6.09 4.57
C TYR A 60 -7.07 -6.83 5.37
N VAL A 61 -7.70 -7.83 4.74
CA VAL A 61 -8.79 -8.59 5.36
C VAL A 61 -8.29 -9.38 6.57
N LYS A 62 -7.11 -10.02 6.48
CA LYS A 62 -6.50 -10.73 7.62
C LYS A 62 -6.18 -9.80 8.78
N ALA A 63 -5.67 -8.60 8.51
CA ALA A 63 -5.40 -7.60 9.54
C ALA A 63 -6.70 -7.20 10.25
N TRP A 64 -7.71 -6.76 9.49
CA TRP A 64 -8.98 -6.32 10.06
C TRP A 64 -9.77 -7.41 10.77
N LYS A 65 -9.67 -8.68 10.35
CA LYS A 65 -10.31 -9.80 11.08
C LYS A 65 -9.74 -10.03 12.48
N GLN A 66 -8.60 -9.43 12.84
CA GLN A 66 -8.05 -9.47 14.19
C GLN A 66 -8.69 -8.43 15.12
N ALA A 67 -9.46 -7.48 14.57
CA ALA A 67 -10.06 -6.40 15.34
C ALA A 67 -11.18 -6.90 16.25
N THR A 68 -11.18 -6.40 17.48
CA THR A 68 -12.30 -6.52 18.42
C THR A 68 -12.59 -5.16 19.04
N SER A 69 -13.72 -5.01 19.73
CA SER A 69 -14.07 -3.77 20.42
C SER A 69 -13.04 -3.36 21.48
N SER A 70 -12.34 -4.33 22.09
CA SER A 70 -11.29 -4.10 23.08
C SER A 70 -9.88 -4.04 22.49
N ASN A 71 -9.72 -4.43 21.22
CA ASN A 71 -8.44 -4.45 20.51
C ASN A 71 -8.64 -4.05 19.04
N PRO A 72 -8.85 -2.76 18.76
CA PRO A 72 -9.06 -2.28 17.40
C PRO A 72 -7.79 -2.45 16.55
N VAL A 73 -7.96 -2.65 15.24
CA VAL A 73 -6.85 -2.79 14.29
C VAL A 73 -6.89 -1.70 13.25
N GLY A 74 -5.74 -1.10 12.98
CA GLY A 74 -5.57 -0.10 11.95
C GLY A 74 -4.66 -0.56 10.83
N VAL A 75 -4.99 -0.18 9.59
CA VAL A 75 -4.12 -0.33 8.43
C VAL A 75 -3.69 1.06 7.95
N CYS A 76 -2.37 1.25 7.80
CA CYS A 76 -1.77 2.42 7.17
C CYS A 76 -1.24 2.00 5.81
N GLY A 77 -1.57 2.71 4.74
CA GLY A 77 -1.09 2.37 3.41
C GLY A 77 -0.87 3.58 2.51
N PRO A 78 0.09 3.51 1.56
CA PRO A 78 0.09 4.42 0.41
C PRO A 78 -1.15 4.18 -0.45
N ILE A 79 -1.47 5.11 -1.35
CA ILE A 79 -2.54 4.88 -2.33
C ILE A 79 -2.18 3.80 -3.36
N GLY A 80 -0.90 3.67 -3.70
CA GLY A 80 -0.44 2.93 -4.87
C GLY A 80 0.45 1.75 -4.49
N PRO A 81 0.35 0.61 -5.21
CA PRO A 81 -0.58 0.31 -6.32
C PRO A 81 -2.06 0.24 -5.85
N THR A 82 -3.03 0.28 -6.78
CA THR A 82 -4.47 0.44 -6.46
C THR A 82 -5.39 -0.73 -6.83
N GLU A 83 -4.91 -1.73 -7.57
CA GLU A 83 -5.76 -2.82 -8.11
C GLU A 83 -6.33 -3.76 -7.04
N GLN A 84 -5.70 -3.83 -5.86
CA GLN A 84 -6.18 -4.55 -4.69
C GLN A 84 -7.39 -3.90 -4.03
N LEU A 85 -7.55 -2.57 -4.11
CA LEU A 85 -8.57 -1.82 -3.37
C LEU A 85 -10.02 -2.26 -3.68
N PRO A 86 -10.43 -2.45 -4.95
CA PRO A 86 -11.74 -3.02 -5.26
C PRO A 86 -11.90 -4.46 -4.78
N ILE A 87 -10.82 -5.25 -4.79
CA ILE A 87 -10.84 -6.65 -4.33
C ILE A 87 -11.05 -6.69 -2.81
N VAL A 88 -10.43 -5.79 -2.05
CA VAL A 88 -10.66 -5.62 -0.61
C VAL A 88 -12.14 -5.35 -0.34
N ALA A 89 -12.74 -4.38 -1.03
CA ALA A 89 -14.15 -4.05 -0.84
C ALA A 89 -15.07 -5.23 -1.17
N GLN A 90 -14.78 -5.96 -2.25
CA GLN A 90 -15.51 -7.16 -2.61
C GLN A 90 -15.39 -8.24 -1.51
N MET A 91 -14.18 -8.56 -1.07
CA MET A 91 -13.95 -9.57 -0.03
C MET A 91 -14.65 -9.20 1.29
N VAL A 92 -14.60 -7.93 1.70
CA VAL A 92 -15.30 -7.45 2.91
C VAL A 92 -16.79 -7.69 2.80
N ASN A 93 -17.38 -7.36 1.65
CA ASN A 93 -18.81 -7.53 1.40
C ASN A 93 -19.21 -9.02 1.32
N ASP A 94 -18.49 -9.82 0.54
CA ASP A 94 -18.84 -11.21 0.25
C ASP A 94 -18.62 -12.13 1.47
N LEU A 95 -17.72 -11.74 2.39
CA LEU A 95 -17.39 -12.50 3.60
C LEU A 95 -17.98 -11.89 4.88
N ASP A 96 -18.85 -10.88 4.77
CA ASP A 96 -19.50 -10.19 5.89
C ASP A 96 -18.51 -9.69 6.97
N VAL A 97 -17.35 -9.19 6.55
CA VAL A 97 -16.32 -8.71 7.49
C VAL A 97 -16.74 -7.36 8.06
N SER A 98 -17.06 -7.31 9.35
CA SER A 98 -17.40 -6.05 10.01
C SER A 98 -16.14 -5.23 10.33
N LEU A 99 -16.06 -4.02 9.77
CA LEU A 99 -14.96 -3.08 9.99
C LEU A 99 -15.24 -2.07 11.12
N LYS A 100 -16.27 -2.29 11.94
CA LYS A 100 -16.69 -1.35 13.00
C LYS A 100 -15.63 -1.08 14.07
N HIS A 101 -14.67 -1.98 14.23
CA HIS A 101 -13.54 -1.85 15.14
C HIS A 101 -12.20 -1.73 14.39
N CYS A 102 -12.27 -1.45 13.09
CA CYS A 102 -11.12 -1.27 12.23
C CYS A 102 -10.93 0.20 11.91
N HIS A 103 -9.69 0.55 11.59
CA HIS A 103 -9.29 1.87 11.17
C HIS A 103 -8.46 1.81 9.90
N PHE A 104 -8.48 2.90 9.14
CA PHE A 104 -7.60 3.12 8.01
C PHE A 104 -7.14 4.57 8.00
N TRP A 105 -5.90 4.81 7.60
CA TRP A 105 -5.39 6.14 7.29
C TRP A 105 -4.38 6.05 6.15
N GLY A 106 -4.48 7.00 5.22
CA GLY A 106 -3.49 7.15 4.16
C GLY A 106 -2.13 7.56 4.73
N MET A 107 -1.06 7.00 4.18
CA MET A 107 0.31 7.28 4.59
C MET A 107 0.76 8.71 4.20
N ASP A 108 0.22 9.22 3.10
CA ASP A 108 0.58 10.50 2.49
C ASP A 108 -0.58 11.11 1.69
N GLU A 109 -0.41 12.35 1.23
CA GLU A 109 -1.32 13.06 0.32
C GLU A 109 -0.53 14.15 -0.43
N TRP A 110 -1.00 14.56 -1.62
CA TRP A 110 -0.39 15.67 -2.35
C TRP A 110 -0.51 16.98 -1.60
N VAL A 111 0.54 17.80 -1.71
CA VAL A 111 0.56 19.18 -1.21
C VAL A 111 0.61 20.15 -2.37
N VAL A 112 -0.33 21.08 -2.42
CA VAL A 112 -0.39 22.18 -3.38
C VAL A 112 -0.45 23.49 -2.58
N ASP A 113 0.43 24.43 -2.91
CA ASP A 113 0.53 25.74 -2.24
C ASP A 113 0.66 25.67 -0.70
N GLY A 114 1.34 24.63 -0.21
CA GLY A 114 1.61 24.45 1.22
C GLY A 114 0.48 23.79 2.02
N ALA A 115 -0.61 23.36 1.37
CA ALA A 115 -1.69 22.61 2.01
C ALA A 115 -1.95 21.28 1.29
N SER A 116 -2.37 20.25 2.04
CA SER A 116 -2.82 18.99 1.46
C SER A 116 -4.05 19.21 0.58
N VAL A 117 -4.11 18.53 -0.56
CA VAL A 117 -5.27 18.60 -1.44
C VAL A 117 -6.51 18.01 -0.76
N GLY A 118 -7.68 18.57 -1.04
CA GLY A 118 -8.96 18.05 -0.54
C GLY A 118 -9.48 16.86 -1.32
N ILE A 119 -10.48 16.17 -0.77
CA ILE A 119 -11.09 14.96 -1.36
C ILE A 119 -11.79 15.20 -2.71
N ASP A 120 -12.12 16.44 -3.05
CA ASP A 120 -12.70 16.78 -4.35
C ASP A 120 -11.63 16.95 -5.45
N ASN A 121 -10.34 16.95 -5.09
CA ASN A 121 -9.25 17.03 -6.05
C ASN A 121 -9.16 15.71 -6.85
N PRO A 122 -9.06 15.76 -8.19
CA PRO A 122 -9.01 14.56 -9.03
C PRO A 122 -7.81 13.65 -8.76
N LEU A 123 -6.74 14.17 -8.14
CA LEU A 123 -5.53 13.40 -7.81
C LEU A 123 -5.42 13.06 -6.32
N SER A 124 -6.43 13.38 -5.50
CA SER A 124 -6.40 13.06 -4.07
C SER A 124 -6.32 11.55 -3.84
N PHE A 125 -5.39 11.16 -2.98
CA PHE A 125 -5.22 9.78 -2.53
C PHE A 125 -6.42 9.35 -1.69
N ALA A 126 -6.88 10.21 -0.78
CA ALA A 126 -8.09 9.97 -0.01
C ALA A 126 -9.32 9.76 -0.90
N LYS A 127 -9.44 10.52 -2.00
CA LYS A 127 -10.51 10.32 -2.99
C LYS A 127 -10.42 8.93 -3.62
N ALA A 128 -9.25 8.52 -4.08
CA ALA A 128 -9.06 7.24 -4.72
C ALA A 128 -9.35 6.06 -3.77
N ASP A 129 -8.92 6.13 -2.51
CA ASP A 129 -9.27 5.14 -1.47
C ASP A 129 -10.79 5.00 -1.30
N MET A 130 -11.48 6.14 -1.22
CA MET A 130 -12.94 6.16 -1.08
C MET A 130 -13.64 5.61 -2.32
N ASP A 131 -13.23 6.01 -3.53
CA ASP A 131 -13.87 5.62 -4.78
C ASP A 131 -13.61 4.15 -5.17
N LEU A 132 -12.43 3.63 -4.84
CA LEU A 132 -12.01 2.28 -5.20
C LEU A 132 -12.35 1.23 -4.13
N CYS A 133 -12.35 1.60 -2.84
CA CYS A 133 -12.59 0.68 -1.74
C CYS A 133 -13.76 1.09 -0.83
N PHE A 134 -13.57 2.12 -0.01
CA PHE A 134 -14.42 2.31 1.19
C PHE A 134 -15.87 2.70 0.88
N SER A 135 -16.13 3.43 -0.21
CA SER A 135 -17.50 3.73 -0.65
C SER A 135 -18.20 2.53 -1.29
N ARG A 136 -17.46 1.49 -1.68
CA ARG A 136 -18.01 0.25 -2.26
C ARG A 136 -18.37 -0.79 -1.20
N ILE A 137 -17.82 -0.67 0.01
CA ILE A 137 -18.18 -1.52 1.15
C ILE A 137 -19.63 -1.22 1.58
N ARG A 138 -20.43 -2.23 1.94
CA ARG A 138 -21.81 -2.02 2.37
C ARG A 138 -21.87 -1.20 3.66
N PRO A 139 -22.78 -0.21 3.80
CA PRO A 139 -22.78 0.73 4.91
C PRO A 139 -22.73 0.10 6.31
N GLU A 140 -23.39 -1.02 6.52
CA GLU A 140 -23.46 -1.74 7.81
C GLU A 140 -22.14 -2.43 8.21
N LEU A 141 -21.22 -2.61 7.27
CA LEU A 141 -19.90 -3.20 7.48
C LEU A 141 -18.79 -2.15 7.63
N ARG A 142 -19.04 -0.88 7.29
CA ARG A 142 -18.01 0.16 7.21
C ARG A 142 -17.39 0.49 8.57
N MET A 143 -16.18 1.04 8.49
CA MET A 143 -15.48 1.67 9.60
C MET A 143 -16.27 2.86 10.15
N PRO A 144 -16.10 3.19 11.45
CA PRO A 144 -16.63 4.43 12.01
C PRO A 144 -16.00 5.65 11.34
N LYS A 145 -16.77 6.74 11.23
CA LYS A 145 -16.31 8.05 10.75
C LYS A 145 -15.87 8.92 11.91
#